data_AF-A0A2N5NNI2-F1
#
_entry.id   AF-A0A2N5NNI2-F1
#
_cell.length_a   1.000
_cell.length_b   1.000
_cell.length_c   1.000
_cell.angle_alpha   90.00
_cell.angle_beta   90.00
_cell.angle_gamma   90.00
#
_symmetry.space_group_name_H-M   'P 1'
#
loop_
_entity.id
_entity.type
_entity.pdbx_description
1 polymer ?
#
loop_
_entity_poly.entity_id
_entity_poly.type
_entity_poly.pdbx_seq_one_letter_code
_entity_poly.pdbx_strand_id
1 'polypeptide(L)'
;MARYHMIVNSGTIPVYRRSDCSGPCGELYPGEVFVNLGVTTGYLNVNEVRFIDPDGRYTLGFINSYDGSYGNLAYSGTLQNMTNLGSCYCFRLRHGLNIVDGNNNYVTSLAAGNMVYTKSATAGASDEKNMSIIAYNQNGKIVSGNYFIKLNYAYGSMFASNFCLMK
;
A
#
# COMPACT_ATOMS: atom_id res chain seq x y z
N MET A 1 -2.59 -5.62 15.65
CA MET A 1 -3.36 -5.94 14.43
C MET A 1 -2.46 -5.74 13.22
N ALA A 2 -2.65 -6.53 12.16
CA ALA A 2 -1.91 -6.35 10.91
C ALA A 2 -2.42 -5.09 10.16
N ARG A 3 -1.50 -4.34 9.57
CA ARG A 3 -1.75 -3.12 8.80
C ARG A 3 -1.70 -3.44 7.31
N TYR A 4 -2.45 -2.73 6.48
CA TYR A 4 -2.52 -3.05 5.05
C TYR A 4 -2.51 -1.80 4.19
N HIS A 5 -1.81 -1.87 3.06
CA HIS A 5 -2.04 -0.95 1.96
C HIS A 5 -3.39 -1.25 1.33
N MET A 6 -4.19 -0.21 1.18
CA MET A 6 -5.53 -0.25 0.63
C MET A 6 -5.58 0.63 -0.61
N ILE A 7 -6.53 0.35 -1.50
CA ILE A 7 -6.87 1.19 -2.64
C ILE A 7 -8.35 1.58 -2.54
N VAL A 8 -8.67 2.83 -2.83
CA VAL A 8 -10.06 3.26 -2.97
C VAL A 8 -10.63 2.68 -4.26
N ASN A 9 -11.66 1.86 -4.15
CA ASN A 9 -12.32 1.23 -5.29
C ASN A 9 -13.35 2.17 -5.93
N SER A 10 -14.15 2.83 -5.11
CA SER A 10 -15.22 3.74 -5.56
C SER A 10 -15.68 4.66 -4.44
N GLY A 11 -16.32 5.76 -4.84
CA GLY A 11 -16.72 6.83 -3.92
C GLY A 11 -15.53 7.68 -3.47
N THR A 12 -15.84 8.87 -2.97
CA THR A 12 -14.85 9.73 -2.30
C THR A 12 -14.96 9.46 -0.81
N ILE A 13 -13.82 9.27 -0.14
CA ILE A 13 -13.76 8.97 1.30
C ILE A 13 -13.27 10.23 2.02
N PRO A 14 -14.09 10.91 2.83
CA PRO A 14 -13.64 12.01 3.65
C PRO A 14 -12.60 11.53 4.68
N VAL A 15 -11.56 12.32 4.88
CA VAL A 15 -10.53 12.08 5.89
C VAL A 15 -10.65 13.15 6.97
N TYR A 16 -10.54 12.71 8.23
CA TYR A 16 -10.71 13.55 9.41
C TYR A 16 -9.40 13.63 10.21
N ARG A 17 -9.19 14.75 10.91
CA ARG A 17 -8.03 14.92 11.82
C ARG A 17 -8.22 14.24 13.16
N ARG A 18 -9.46 13.89 13.50
CA ARG A 18 -9.88 13.37 14.81
C ARG A 18 -10.69 12.10 14.63
N SER A 19 -10.61 11.22 15.61
CA SER A 19 -11.29 9.92 15.63
C SER A 19 -12.81 10.00 15.77
N ASP A 20 -13.36 11.15 16.17
CA ASP A 20 -14.80 11.39 16.21
C ASP A 20 -15.40 11.70 14.82
N CYS A 21 -14.56 11.73 13.78
CA CYS A 21 -14.92 12.07 12.41
C CYS A 21 -15.69 13.40 12.28
N SER A 22 -15.35 14.37 13.14
CA SER A 22 -15.89 15.73 13.04
C SER A 22 -15.01 16.61 12.13
N GLY A 23 -15.64 17.29 11.16
CA GLY A 23 -14.97 18.27 10.30
C GLY A 23 -13.92 17.66 9.35
N PRO A 24 -14.28 17.24 8.13
CA PRO A 24 -13.34 16.65 7.18
C PRO A 24 -12.22 17.64 6.83
N CYS A 25 -11.01 17.13 6.69
CA CYS A 25 -9.80 17.90 6.40
C CYS A 25 -9.10 17.49 5.10
N GLY A 26 -9.68 16.54 4.38
CA GLY A 26 -9.17 16.01 3.13
C GLY A 26 -10.10 14.92 2.60
N GLU A 27 -9.76 14.39 1.45
CA GLU A 27 -10.53 13.36 0.76
C GLU A 27 -9.56 12.36 0.12
N LEU A 28 -9.97 11.10 0.04
CA LEU A 28 -9.36 10.08 -0.80
C LEU A 28 -10.27 9.80 -1.99
N TYR A 29 -9.68 9.81 -3.18
CA TYR A 29 -10.38 9.59 -4.44
C TYR A 29 -10.23 8.16 -4.94
N PRO A 30 -11.16 7.66 -5.78
CA PRO A 30 -11.02 6.37 -6.43
C PRO A 30 -9.66 6.20 -7.12
N GLY A 31 -9.01 5.07 -6.87
CA GLY A 31 -7.68 4.75 -7.37
C GLY A 31 -6.53 5.23 -6.47
N GLU A 32 -6.79 6.00 -5.42
CA GLU A 32 -5.75 6.38 -4.46
C GLU A 32 -5.40 5.24 -3.51
N VAL A 33 -4.10 5.10 -3.24
CA VAL A 33 -3.54 4.16 -2.28
C VAL A 33 -3.30 4.86 -0.95
N PHE A 34 -3.67 4.19 0.13
CA PHE A 34 -3.43 4.61 1.52
C PHE A 34 -3.08 3.39 2.39
N VAL A 35 -2.70 3.59 3.65
CA VAL A 35 -2.46 2.50 4.59
C VAL A 35 -3.52 2.53 5.69
N ASN A 36 -4.22 1.41 5.88
CA ASN A 36 -5.08 1.20 7.03
C ASN A 36 -4.26 0.65 8.20
N LEU A 37 -4.22 1.40 9.30
CA LEU A 37 -3.48 1.09 10.52
C LEU A 37 -4.30 0.24 11.51
N GLY A 38 -5.63 0.18 11.33
CA GLY A 38 -6.57 -0.56 12.17
C GLY A 38 -7.72 0.32 12.68
N VAL A 39 -8.64 -0.32 13.41
CA VAL A 39 -9.78 0.37 14.03
C VAL A 39 -9.30 1.19 15.22
N THR A 40 -9.75 2.44 15.31
CA THR A 40 -9.50 3.33 16.44
C THR A 40 -10.12 2.75 17.71
N THR A 41 -9.37 2.75 18.81
CA THR A 41 -9.93 2.37 20.11
C THR A 41 -10.98 3.39 20.55
N GLY A 42 -12.20 2.93 20.88
CA GLY A 42 -13.28 3.77 21.42
C GLY A 42 -14.26 4.35 20.40
N TYR A 43 -13.99 4.22 19.10
CA TYR A 43 -14.92 4.63 18.03
C TYR A 43 -15.15 3.46 17.07
N LEU A 44 -16.35 2.87 17.14
CA LEU A 44 -16.75 1.80 16.22
C LEU A 44 -16.69 2.33 14.78
N ASN A 45 -16.17 1.50 13.86
CA ASN A 45 -16.13 1.77 12.41
C ASN A 45 -15.24 2.93 11.98
N VAL A 46 -14.37 3.46 12.86
CA VAL A 46 -13.39 4.47 12.47
C VAL A 46 -12.01 3.84 12.35
N ASN A 47 -11.41 3.91 11.16
CA ASN A 47 -10.06 3.41 10.93
C ASN A 47 -9.04 4.54 11.00
N GLU A 48 -7.92 4.28 11.66
CA GLU A 48 -6.71 5.09 11.54
C GLU A 48 -6.02 4.79 10.22
N VAL A 49 -5.61 5.82 9.49
CA VAL A 49 -4.98 5.67 8.18
C VAL A 49 -3.75 6.56 8.00
N ARG A 50 -2.86 6.16 7.11
CA ARG A 50 -1.87 7.04 6.50
C ARG A 50 -2.19 7.30 5.04
N PHE A 51 -2.09 8.54 4.62
CA PHE A 51 -2.37 8.97 3.25
C PHE A 51 -1.52 10.18 2.87
N ILE A 52 -1.59 10.58 1.59
CA ILE A 52 -0.98 11.83 1.12
C ILE A 52 -2.01 12.95 1.24
N ASP A 53 -1.68 13.97 2.03
CA ASP A 53 -2.50 15.17 2.14
C ASP A 53 -2.34 16.09 0.91
N PRO A 54 -3.18 17.13 0.76
CA PRO A 54 -3.08 18.06 -0.36
C PRO A 54 -1.74 18.81 -0.47
N ASP A 55 -0.97 18.89 0.61
CA ASP A 55 0.37 19.48 0.62
C ASP A 55 1.47 18.46 0.23
N GLY A 56 1.09 17.23 -0.15
CA GLY A 56 2.00 16.16 -0.53
C GLY A 56 2.64 15.42 0.66
N ARG A 57 2.14 15.62 1.89
CA ARG A 57 2.73 15.02 3.09
C ARG A 57 2.06 13.69 3.41
N TYR A 58 2.88 12.70 3.78
CA TYR A 58 2.38 11.42 4.26
C TYR A 58 1.99 11.52 5.74
N THR A 59 0.70 11.67 6.03
CA THR A 59 0.18 12.07 7.34
C THR A 59 -0.82 11.09 7.94
N LEU A 60 -1.13 11.24 9.23
CA LEU A 60 -2.18 10.49 9.92
C LEU A 60 -3.54 11.10 9.57
N GLY A 61 -4.55 10.25 9.41
CA GLY A 61 -5.94 10.65 9.39
C GLY A 61 -6.86 9.55 9.92
N PHE A 62 -8.14 9.85 9.95
CA PHE A 62 -9.19 8.92 10.31
C PHE A 62 -10.22 8.85 9.18
N ILE A 63 -10.75 7.66 8.91
CA ILE A 63 -11.85 7.47 7.96
C ILE A 63 -12.96 6.67 8.62
N ASN A 64 -14.20 6.95 8.26
CA ASN A 64 -15.32 6.09 8.62
C ASN A 64 -15.38 4.93 7.61
N SER A 65 -15.46 3.69 8.07
CA SER A 65 -15.49 2.52 7.20
C SER A 65 -16.77 2.39 6.37
N TYR A 66 -17.79 3.19 6.67
CA TYR A 66 -19.00 3.30 5.84
C TYR A 66 -18.85 4.30 4.68
N ASP A 67 -17.80 5.13 4.71
CA ASP A 67 -17.56 6.13 3.68
C ASP A 67 -16.79 5.50 2.52
N GLY A 68 -17.46 5.40 1.37
CA GLY A 68 -16.90 4.83 0.13
C GLY A 68 -16.58 3.34 0.20
N SER A 69 -15.86 2.84 -0.80
CA SER A 69 -15.42 1.45 -0.88
C SER A 69 -13.93 1.39 -1.12
N TYR A 70 -13.22 0.54 -0.37
CA TYR A 70 -11.80 0.32 -0.51
C TYR A 70 -11.45 -1.15 -0.29
N GLY A 71 -10.36 -1.61 -0.90
CA GLY A 71 -9.93 -3.01 -0.89
C GLY A 71 -8.44 -3.16 -0.64
N ASN A 72 -8.01 -4.39 -0.35
CA ASN A 72 -6.59 -4.69 -0.20
C ASN A 72 -5.86 -4.42 -1.52
N LEU A 73 -4.80 -3.62 -1.49
CA LEU A 73 -4.08 -3.21 -2.70
C LEU A 73 -3.58 -4.42 -3.51
N ALA A 74 -3.25 -5.55 -2.86
CA ALA A 74 -2.73 -6.73 -3.55
C ALA A 74 -3.66 -7.20 -4.67
N TYR A 75 -4.97 -7.08 -4.47
CA TYR A 75 -5.98 -7.53 -5.44
C TYR A 75 -6.08 -6.66 -6.69
N SER A 76 -5.43 -5.48 -6.71
CA SER A 76 -5.27 -4.67 -7.91
C SER A 76 -4.13 -5.14 -8.81
N GLY A 77 -3.26 -6.02 -8.31
CA GLY A 77 -2.17 -6.62 -9.08
C GLY A 77 -2.65 -7.67 -10.06
N THR A 78 -1.77 -8.06 -10.98
CA THR A 78 -2.05 -9.14 -11.93
C THR A 78 -1.92 -10.50 -11.22
N LEU A 79 -3.01 -11.27 -11.14
CA LEU A 79 -3.00 -12.61 -10.56
C LEU A 79 -2.11 -13.55 -11.40
N GLN A 80 -1.18 -14.23 -10.75
CA GLN A 80 -0.29 -15.22 -11.37
C GLN A 80 -0.26 -16.50 -10.54
N ASN A 81 -0.28 -17.64 -11.23
CA ASN A 81 -0.08 -18.96 -10.64
C ASN A 81 1.32 -19.44 -11.02
N MET A 82 2.26 -19.36 -10.08
CA MET A 82 3.66 -19.73 -10.32
C MET A 82 3.99 -21.05 -9.62
N THR A 83 4.74 -21.92 -10.28
CA THR A 83 5.16 -23.23 -9.74
C THR A 83 5.79 -23.12 -8.35
N ASN A 84 6.60 -22.09 -8.11
CA ASN A 84 7.38 -21.97 -6.87
C ASN A 84 6.74 -21.05 -5.82
N LEU A 85 5.74 -20.23 -6.18
CA LEU A 85 5.11 -19.25 -5.26
C LEU A 85 3.63 -19.55 -4.98
N GLY A 86 3.02 -20.43 -5.78
CA GLY A 86 1.58 -20.64 -5.83
C GLY A 86 0.85 -19.45 -6.47
N SER A 87 -0.42 -19.29 -6.10
CA SER A 87 -1.23 -18.14 -6.48
C SER A 87 -0.74 -16.88 -5.75
N CYS A 88 -0.42 -15.84 -6.50
CA CYS A 88 0.09 -14.56 -6.00
C CYS A 88 -0.31 -13.41 -6.94
N TYR A 89 -0.16 -12.18 -6.46
CA TYR A 89 -0.40 -10.95 -7.22
C TYR A 89 0.94 -10.33 -7.60
N CYS A 90 1.05 -9.94 -8.87
CA CYS A 90 2.23 -9.31 -9.43
C CYS A 90 1.98 -7.83 -9.69
N PHE A 91 2.96 -7.00 -9.35
CA PHE A 91 3.00 -5.58 -9.71
C PHE A 91 4.28 -5.29 -10.47
N ARG A 92 4.18 -4.40 -11.45
CA ARG A 92 5.35 -3.77 -12.07
C ARG A 92 5.69 -2.47 -11.33
N LEU A 93 6.98 -2.21 -11.16
CA LEU A 93 7.47 -0.99 -10.55
C LEU A 93 7.42 0.17 -11.55
N ARG A 94 6.84 1.30 -11.14
CA ARG A 94 6.82 2.52 -11.94
C ARG A 94 8.17 3.25 -11.90
N HIS A 95 8.89 3.13 -10.79
CA HIS A 95 10.21 3.74 -10.58
C HIS A 95 11.11 2.81 -9.77
N GLY A 96 12.40 3.16 -9.67
CA GLY A 96 13.35 2.39 -8.87
C GLY A 96 12.98 2.41 -7.38
N LEU A 97 13.04 1.25 -6.73
CA LEU A 97 12.65 1.06 -5.33
C LEU A 97 13.59 0.06 -4.63
N ASN A 98 13.68 0.19 -3.31
CA ASN A 98 14.51 -0.67 -2.48
C ASN A 98 13.72 -1.85 -1.91
N ILE A 99 14.38 -2.99 -1.81
CA ILE A 99 13.93 -4.17 -1.09
C ILE A 99 14.63 -4.21 0.24
N VAL A 100 13.88 -4.52 1.30
CA VAL A 100 14.40 -4.70 2.65
C VAL A 100 13.93 -6.03 3.25
N ASP A 101 14.65 -6.50 4.26
CA ASP A 101 14.24 -7.67 5.06
C ASP A 101 13.20 -7.28 6.13
N GLY A 102 12.79 -8.26 6.95
CA GLY A 102 11.85 -8.04 8.05
C GLY A 102 12.36 -7.11 9.17
N ASN A 103 13.67 -6.86 9.23
CA ASN A 103 14.32 -5.94 10.16
C ASN A 103 14.55 -4.56 9.53
N ASN A 104 14.01 -4.31 8.33
CA ASN A 104 14.20 -3.07 7.55
C ASN A 104 15.65 -2.84 7.09
N ASN A 105 16.48 -3.90 7.03
CA ASN A 105 17.82 -3.81 6.46
C ASN A 105 17.74 -3.86 4.93
N TYR A 106 18.58 -3.08 4.26
CA TYR A 106 18.68 -3.10 2.80
C TYR A 106 19.12 -4.47 2.27
N VAL A 107 18.40 -4.96 1.25
CA VAL A 107 18.70 -6.21 0.54
C VAL A 107 19.21 -5.91 -0.87
N THR A 108 18.43 -5.18 -1.66
CA THR A 108 18.76 -4.85 -3.04
C THR A 108 17.93 -3.67 -3.54
N SER A 109 18.29 -3.13 -4.70
CA SER A 109 17.51 -2.12 -5.43
C SER A 109 16.97 -2.73 -6.72
N LEU A 110 15.72 -2.43 -7.03
CA LEU A 110 15.08 -2.80 -8.29
C LEU A 110 14.90 -1.56 -9.16
N ALA A 111 15.08 -1.72 -10.46
CA ALA A 111 14.85 -0.64 -11.42
C ALA A 111 13.36 -0.51 -11.74
N ALA A 112 12.99 0.59 -12.39
CA ALA A 112 11.67 0.74 -13.00
C ALA A 112 11.43 -0.42 -13.99
N GLY A 113 10.21 -0.93 -14.05
CA GLY A 113 9.83 -2.04 -14.93
C GLY A 113 10.08 -3.44 -14.36
N ASN A 114 10.87 -3.58 -13.29
CA ASN A 114 10.97 -4.83 -12.52
C ASN A 114 9.62 -5.20 -11.90
N MET A 115 9.47 -6.46 -11.51
CA MET A 115 8.24 -6.99 -10.94
C MET A 115 8.43 -7.39 -9.48
N VAL A 116 7.39 -7.23 -8.68
CA VAL A 116 7.31 -7.74 -7.31
C VAL A 116 6.06 -8.60 -7.16
N TYR A 117 6.14 -9.62 -6.31
CA TYR A 117 5.09 -10.61 -6.13
C TYR A 117 4.66 -10.62 -4.68
N THR A 118 3.36 -10.65 -4.42
CA THR A 118 2.82 -10.63 -3.06
C THR A 118 1.56 -11.49 -2.94
N LYS A 119 1.25 -11.92 -1.72
CA LYS A 119 -0.04 -12.56 -1.38
C LYS A 119 -0.98 -11.61 -0.65
N SER A 120 -0.44 -10.57 -0.03
CA SER A 120 -1.18 -9.57 0.72
C SER A 120 -0.41 -8.27 0.73
N ALA A 121 -1.10 -7.13 0.66
CA ALA A 121 -0.45 -5.84 0.78
C ALA A 121 -0.22 -5.47 2.25
N THR A 122 0.35 -6.38 3.05
CA THR A 122 0.61 -6.15 4.47
C THR A 122 1.68 -5.06 4.61
N ALA A 123 1.39 -4.04 5.41
CA ALA A 123 2.32 -2.96 5.70
C ALA A 123 3.33 -3.38 6.79
N GLY A 124 4.55 -2.86 6.69
CA GLY A 124 5.63 -3.11 7.64
C GLY A 124 5.29 -2.59 9.03
N ALA A 125 5.73 -3.32 10.07
CA ALA A 125 5.51 -2.90 11.45
C ALA A 125 6.38 -1.69 11.85
N SER A 126 7.63 -1.65 11.35
CA SER A 126 8.62 -0.60 11.63
C SER A 126 8.50 0.62 10.71
N ASP A 127 8.01 0.42 9.49
CA ASP A 127 7.74 1.48 8.52
C ASP A 127 6.50 1.06 7.72
N GLU A 128 5.36 1.72 7.99
CA GLU A 128 4.10 1.34 7.36
C GLU A 128 4.05 1.62 5.85
N LYS A 129 5.05 2.30 5.26
CA LYS A 129 5.15 2.42 3.81
C LYS A 129 5.70 1.16 3.15
N ASN A 130 6.38 0.31 3.90
CA ASN A 130 6.94 -0.93 3.39
C ASN A 130 5.81 -1.93 3.13
N MET A 131 5.70 -2.50 1.93
CA MET A 131 4.70 -3.51 1.61
C MET A 131 5.34 -4.90 1.53
N SER A 132 4.73 -5.90 2.17
CA SER A 132 5.23 -7.28 2.16
C SER A 132 5.18 -7.86 0.75
N ILE A 133 6.25 -8.56 0.37
CA ILE A 133 6.38 -9.30 -0.88
C ILE A 133 6.96 -10.68 -0.59
N ILE A 134 6.64 -11.64 -1.45
CA ILE A 134 7.12 -13.04 -1.35
C ILE A 134 8.15 -13.38 -2.41
N ALA A 135 8.33 -12.49 -3.40
CA ALA A 135 9.39 -12.56 -4.38
C ALA A 135 9.54 -11.23 -5.12
N TYR A 136 10.65 -11.10 -5.83
CA TYR A 136 10.83 -10.06 -6.84
C TYR A 136 11.55 -10.63 -8.06
N ASN A 137 11.32 -9.99 -9.20
CA ASN A 137 12.09 -10.21 -10.42
C ASN A 137 13.25 -9.22 -10.48
N GLN A 138 14.46 -9.74 -10.63
CA GLN A 138 15.64 -8.96 -10.95
C GLN A 138 16.24 -9.49 -12.24
N ASN A 139 16.17 -8.69 -13.32
CA ASN A 139 16.76 -9.00 -14.62
C ASN A 139 16.34 -10.37 -15.17
N GLY A 140 15.04 -10.70 -15.08
CA GLY A 140 14.50 -11.97 -15.58
C GLY A 140 14.59 -13.14 -14.60
N LYS A 141 15.35 -13.01 -13.50
CA LYS A 141 15.43 -14.03 -12.45
C LYS A 141 14.46 -13.71 -11.31
N ILE A 142 13.70 -14.73 -10.89
CA ILE A 142 12.84 -14.64 -9.71
C ILE A 142 13.65 -14.99 -8.46
N VAL A 143 13.65 -14.08 -7.50
CA VAL A 143 14.24 -14.27 -6.17
C VAL A 143 13.09 -14.37 -5.17
N SER A 144 12.88 -15.56 -4.62
CA SER A 144 11.83 -15.84 -3.64
C SER A 144 12.32 -15.62 -2.22
N GLY A 145 11.46 -15.08 -1.36
CA GLY A 145 11.73 -14.90 0.07
C GLY A 145 10.74 -13.91 0.70
N ASN A 146 10.75 -13.84 2.02
CA ASN A 146 9.90 -12.89 2.75
C ASN A 146 10.64 -11.56 2.88
N TYR A 147 10.20 -10.56 2.10
CA TYR A 147 10.80 -9.24 2.06
C TYR A 147 9.73 -8.16 2.14
N PHE A 148 10.18 -6.91 2.17
CA PHE A 148 9.34 -5.77 1.92
C PHE A 148 9.90 -4.92 0.77
N ILE A 149 9.01 -4.36 -0.04
CA ILE A 149 9.32 -3.27 -0.97
C ILE A 149 9.08 -1.94 -0.27
N LYS A 150 10.05 -1.02 -0.30
CA LYS A 150 9.92 0.32 0.26
C LYS A 150 9.11 1.21 -0.68
N LEU A 151 7.79 1.27 -0.50
CA LEU A 151 6.97 2.20 -1.27
C LEU A 151 7.27 3.63 -0.80
N ASN A 152 7.31 4.57 -1.72
CA ASN A 152 7.36 5.99 -1.39
C ASN A 152 6.20 6.70 -2.07
N TYR A 153 5.58 7.62 -1.35
CA TYR A 153 4.42 8.35 -1.83
C TYR A 153 4.80 9.72 -2.42
N ALA A 154 6.09 9.93 -2.70
CA ALA A 154 6.64 11.23 -3.12
C ALA A 154 6.09 11.70 -4.48
N TYR A 155 5.69 10.75 -5.33
CA TYR A 155 5.10 11.04 -6.64
C TYR A 155 3.56 11.09 -6.59
N GLY A 156 2.94 10.75 -5.45
CA GLY A 156 1.50 10.68 -5.24
C GLY A 156 1.00 9.27 -4.91
N SER A 157 -0.30 9.17 -4.65
CA SER A 157 -1.04 7.97 -4.23
C SER A 157 -1.83 7.31 -5.34
N MET A 158 -2.01 7.98 -6.48
CA MET A 158 -2.87 7.50 -7.57
C MET A 158 -2.28 6.26 -8.27
N PHE A 159 -2.91 5.10 -8.08
CA PHE A 159 -2.44 3.80 -8.60
C PHE A 159 -2.28 3.82 -10.13
N ALA A 160 -3.20 4.46 -10.84
CA ALA A 160 -3.20 4.49 -12.31
C ALA A 160 -2.00 5.26 -12.90
N SER A 161 -1.47 6.28 -12.21
CA SER A 161 -0.56 7.24 -12.84
C SER A 161 0.72 7.52 -12.07
N ASN A 162 0.67 7.72 -10.76
CA ASN A 162 1.79 8.30 -10.02
C ASN A 162 2.31 7.43 -8.87
N PHE A 163 1.55 6.42 -8.45
CA PHE A 163 1.98 5.53 -7.38
C PHE A 163 3.12 4.62 -7.81
N CYS A 164 3.89 4.14 -6.82
CA CYS A 164 5.03 3.22 -6.96
C CYS A 164 4.76 1.99 -7.83
N LEU A 165 3.55 1.45 -7.70
CA LEU A 165 3.16 0.18 -8.29
C LEU A 165 2.16 0.43 -9.41
N MET A 166 2.23 -0.40 -10.44
CA MET A 166 1.24 -0.49 -11.49
C MET A 166 0.97 -1.97 -11.82
N LYS A 167 -0.15 -2.20 -12.51
CA LYS A 167 -0.61 -3.53 -12.87
C LYS A 167 0.31 -4.24 -13.87
#